data_AF-A0A0R1W7L7-F1
#
_entry.id   AF-A0A0R1W7L7-F1
#
_cell.length_a   1.000
_cell.length_b   1.000
_cell.length_c   1.000
_cell.angle_alpha   90.00
_cell.angle_beta   90.00
_cell.angle_gamma   90.00
#
_symmetry.space_group_name_H-M   'P 1'
#
loop_
_entity.id
_entity.type
_entity.pdbx_description
1 polymer ?
#
loop_
_entity_poly.entity_id
_entity_poly.type
_entity_poly.pdbx_seq_one_letter_code
_entity_poly.pdbx_strand_id
1 'polypeptide(L)' 'MGTVTKRKFTTTLDSELIKELKICAVENETSVATLIEEMAKEYLAKATVK' A
#
# COMPACT_ATOMS: atom_id res chain seq x y z
N MET A 1 17.70 -9.09 -13.80
CA MET A 1 16.98 -8.71 -12.55
C MET A 1 15.56 -9.21 -12.66
N GLY A 2 15.14 -10.07 -11.72
CA GLY A 2 13.89 -10.85 -11.79
C GLY A 2 12.63 -10.01 -11.66
N THR A 3 11.56 -10.43 -12.32
CA THR A 3 10.23 -9.83 -12.20
C THR A 3 9.68 -10.11 -10.80
N VAL A 4 9.44 -9.05 -10.01
CA VAL A 4 8.75 -9.17 -8.72
C VAL A 4 7.30 -9.56 -9.00
N THR A 5 6.96 -10.84 -8.78
CA THR A 5 5.60 -11.32 -8.99
C THR A 5 4.73 -10.84 -7.82
N LYS A 6 3.95 -9.78 -8.04
CA LYS A 6 2.96 -9.31 -7.07
C LYS A 6 1.91 -10.40 -6.84
N ARG A 7 1.64 -10.73 -5.57
CA ARG A 7 0.57 -11.67 -5.18
C ARG A 7 -0.68 -10.89 -4.81
N LYS A 8 -1.85 -11.44 -5.12
CA LYS A 8 -3.13 -10.86 -4.69
C LYS A 8 -3.20 -10.91 -3.16
N PHE A 9 -3.53 -9.77 -2.55
CA PHE A 9 -3.76 -9.65 -1.13
C PHE A 9 -5.13 -9.02 -0.93
N THR A 10 -6.06 -9.77 -0.36
CA THR A 10 -7.41 -9.31 -0.01
C THR A 10 -7.47 -9.13 1.50
N THR A 11 -7.88 -7.96 1.95
CA THR A 11 -8.03 -7.64 3.36
C THR A 11 -9.34 -6.90 3.60
N THR A 12 -9.77 -6.85 4.85
CA THR A 12 -10.92 -6.07 5.28
C THR A 12 -10.41 -4.77 5.89
N LEU A 13 -10.97 -3.65 5.42
CA LEU A 13 -10.68 -2.31 5.90
C LEU A 13 -11.99 -1.54 6.04
N ASP A 14 -11.93 -0.46 6.80
CA ASP A 14 -13.04 0.49 6.89
C ASP A 14 -13.41 1.06 5.50
N SER A 15 -14.71 1.27 5.28
CA SER A 15 -15.23 1.70 3.98
C SER A 15 -14.85 3.14 3.63
N GLU A 16 -14.79 4.03 4.63
CA GLU A 16 -14.35 5.42 4.45
C GLU A 16 -12.86 5.44 4.15
N LEU A 17 -12.07 4.66 4.88
CA LEU A 17 -10.63 4.52 4.63
C LEU A 17 -10.33 4.02 3.20
N ILE A 18 -11.07 3.02 2.71
CA ILE A 18 -10.91 2.54 1.32
C ILE A 18 -11.20 3.67 0.31
N LYS A 19 -12.19 4.52 0.58
CA LYS A 19 -12.56 5.63 -0.29
C LYS A 19 -11.43 6.66 -0.33
N GLU A 20 -10.91 7.06 0.82
CA GLU A 20 -9.81 8.02 0.91
C GLU A 20 -8.54 7.50 0.23
N LEU A 21 -8.19 6.22 0.44
CA LEU A 21 -7.05 5.57 -0.22
C LEU A 21 -7.19 5.59 -1.75
N LYS A 22 -8.40 5.36 -2.27
CA LYS A 22 -8.66 5.42 -3.72
C LYS A 22 -8.49 6.83 -4.27
N ILE A 23 -8.98 7.85 -3.56
CA ILE A 23 -8.83 9.26 -3.97
C ILE A 23 -7.34 9.61 -4.03
N CYS A 24 -6.60 9.32 -2.96
CA CYS A 24 -5.16 9.56 -2.88
C CYS A 24 -4.38 8.81 -4.00
N ALA A 25 -4.78 7.58 -4.31
CA ALA A 25 -4.16 6.81 -5.40
C ALA A 25 -4.37 7.49 -6.77
N VAL A 26 -5.55 8.04 -7.03
CA VAL A 26 -5.85 8.77 -8.27
C VAL A 26 -5.05 10.08 -8.32
N GLU A 27 -4.99 10.84 -7.21
CA GLU A 27 -4.25 12.11 -7.14
C GLU A 27 -2.74 11.94 -7.36
N ASN A 28 -2.17 10.81 -6.93
CA ASN A 28 -0.75 10.50 -7.07
C ASN A 28 -0.42 9.62 -8.29
N GLU A 29 -1.36 9.46 -9.23
CA GLU A 29 -1.21 8.62 -10.44
C GLU A 29 -0.68 7.20 -10.13
N THR A 30 -1.12 6.63 -9.01
CA THR A 30 -0.65 5.34 -8.49
C THR A 30 -1.81 4.41 -8.16
N SER A 31 -1.50 3.23 -7.60
CA SER A 31 -2.51 2.26 -7.18
C SER A 31 -2.59 2.16 -5.66
N VAL A 32 -3.77 1.83 -5.13
CA VAL A 32 -3.96 1.57 -3.69
C VAL A 32 -2.99 0.48 -3.20
N ALA A 33 -2.69 -0.52 -4.03
CA ALA A 33 -1.72 -1.56 -3.70
C ALA A 33 -0.30 -1.00 -3.52
N THR A 34 0.12 -0.07 -4.40
CA THR A 34 1.42 0.61 -4.28
C THR A 34 1.49 1.43 -3.01
N LEU A 35 0.45 2.23 -2.72
CA LEU A 35 0.39 3.04 -1.49
C LEU A 35 0.52 2.18 -0.23
N ILE A 36 -0.25 1.08 -0.15
CA ILE A 36 -0.19 0.17 0.99
C ILE A 36 1.21 -0.47 1.11
N GLU A 37 1.82 -0.83 -0.02
CA GLU A 37 3.16 -1.43 -0.02
C GLU A 37 4.23 -0.43 0.46
N GLU A 38 4.15 0.83 0.07
CA GLU A 38 5.06 1.89 0.54
C GLU A 38 4.87 2.19 2.03
N MET A 39 3.63 2.38 2.47
CA MET A 39 3.32 2.58 3.89
C MET A 39 3.79 1.40 4.75
N ALA A 40 3.61 0.17 4.27
CA ALA A 40 4.08 -1.03 4.96
C ALA A 40 5.61 -1.08 5.03
N LYS A 41 6.32 -0.75 3.93
CA LYS A 41 7.78 -0.68 3.92
C LYS A 41 8.30 0.39 4.87
N GLU A 42 7.71 1.58 4.88
CA GLU A 42 8.10 2.66 5.79
C GLU A 42 7.87 2.29 7.26
N TYR A 43 6.72 1.69 7.56
CA TYR A 43 6.41 1.23 8.92
C TYR A 43 7.42 0.16 9.38
N LEU A 44 7.68 -0.85 8.54
CA LEU A 44 8.65 -1.90 8.85
C LEU A 44 10.07 -1.37 8.96
N ALA A 45 10.47 -0.42 8.13
CA ALA A 45 11.79 0.22 8.22
C ALA A 45 11.96 0.96 9.55
N LYS A 46 10.94 1.71 9.99
CA LYS A 46 10.93 2.38 11.30
C LYS A 46 10.90 1.38 12.46
N ALA A 47 10.13 0.30 12.34
CA ALA A 47 10.00 -0.73 13.36
C ALA A 47 11.25 -1.63 13.48
N THR A 48 12.05 -1.77 12.42
CA THR A 48 13.27 -2.60 12.38
C THR A 48 14.53 -1.82 12.79
N VAL A 49 14.38 -0.56 13.25
CA VAL A 49 15.44 0.09 14.02
C VAL A 49 15.48 -0.56 15.41
N LYS A 50 16.14 -1.72 15.48
CA LYS A 50 16.63 -2.36 16.70
C LYS A 50 18.15 -2.24 16.74
#